data_AF-A0AAU7F770-F1
#
_entry.id   AF-A0AAU7F770-F1
#
_cell.length_a   1.000
_cell.length_b   1.000
_cell.length_c   1.000
_cell.angle_alpha   90.00
_cell.angle_beta   90.00
_cell.angle_gamma   90.00
#
_symmetry.space_group_name_H-M   'P 1'
#
loop_
_entity.id
_entity.type
_entity.pdbx_description
1 polymer ?
#
loop_
_entity_poly.entity_id
_entity_poly.type
_entity_poly.pdbx_seq_one_letter_code
_entity_poly.pdbx_strand_id
1 'polypeptide(L)'
;MIADERLLPVGWTKQLLAEGLRAAFGMQYRRGFWINPQQGIFQAQGRHGQMIIVSPKDRVVMVATGKFNEQTTEWYELYPLLTRSMNETPLADNPTAQHKLNTVLASIARAKPEPNSIQIGQQWHGKKWQLDDNPVGMSSIELTPDSGDAGAMNCRVEWSNQAAWRPQSAGSEWKVGFDGAYRLQSDPQQNGEILALRGRWLDANTLQLQAQYPSGGMKWEYEMRFEGESVAVSLTDNEVLDVQFAGHLNQ
;
A
#
# COMPACT_ATOMS: atom_id res chain seq x y z
N MET A 1 3.46 25.07 22.61
CA MET A 1 4.69 24.59 23.26
C MET A 1 4.36 23.27 23.92
N ILE A 2 4.95 22.17 23.47
CA ILE A 2 4.91 20.91 24.22
C ILE A 2 5.85 21.14 25.41
N ALA A 3 5.39 20.96 26.63
CA ALA A 3 6.24 21.08 27.81
C ALA A 3 7.39 20.06 27.71
N ASP A 4 8.56 20.38 28.27
CA ASP A 4 9.68 19.43 28.44
C ASP A 4 9.30 18.35 29.46
N GLU A 5 8.37 17.49 29.08
CA GLU A 5 7.87 16.38 29.87
C GLU A 5 8.70 15.13 29.56
N ARG A 6 9.22 14.51 30.62
CA ARG A 6 9.97 13.27 30.50
C ARG A 6 9.01 12.10 30.27
N LEU A 7 8.95 11.62 29.02
CA LEU A 7 8.11 10.48 28.63
C LEU A 7 8.68 9.10 29.05
N LEU A 8 10.01 8.99 29.19
CA LEU A 8 10.68 7.72 29.48
C LEU A 8 11.63 7.84 30.69
N PRO A 9 11.85 6.75 31.45
CA PRO A 9 12.80 6.75 32.56
C PRO A 9 14.20 7.20 32.13
N VAL A 10 14.91 7.85 33.05
CA VAL A 10 16.33 8.18 32.83
C VAL A 10 17.12 6.90 32.56
N GLY A 11 17.97 6.93 31.54
CA GLY A 11 18.80 5.79 31.16
C GLY A 11 18.06 4.71 30.37
N TRP A 12 16.78 4.89 30.01
CA TRP A 12 16.02 3.93 29.20
C TRP A 12 16.74 3.57 27.89
N THR A 13 17.28 4.55 27.16
CA THR A 13 18.04 4.32 25.92
C THR A 13 19.34 3.55 26.17
N LYS A 14 20.04 3.85 27.27
CA LYS A 14 21.25 3.12 27.67
C LYS A 14 20.94 1.65 27.96
N GLN A 15 19.81 1.39 28.63
CA GLN A 15 19.35 0.02 28.89
C GLN A 15 18.89 -0.70 27.62
N LEU A 16 18.27 0.01 26.67
CA LEU A 16 17.89 -0.56 25.39
C LEU A 16 19.10 -1.05 24.59
N LEU A 17 20.19 -0.26 24.60
CA LEU A 17 21.43 -0.56 23.88
C LEU A 17 22.39 -1.51 24.62
N ALA A 18 22.22 -1.71 25.93
CA ALA A 18 23.01 -2.66 26.71
C ALA A 18 22.76 -4.11 26.25
N GLU A 19 23.73 -5.03 26.36
CA GLU A 19 23.70 -6.41 25.81
C GLU A 19 22.33 -7.13 25.81
N GLY A 20 21.97 -7.76 24.69
CA GLY A 20 20.69 -8.46 24.50
C GLY A 20 20.78 -9.77 23.73
N LEU A 21 19.62 -10.42 23.61
CA LEU A 21 19.44 -11.64 22.83
C LEU A 21 19.74 -11.36 21.35
N ARG A 22 20.57 -12.20 20.72
CA ARG A 22 20.80 -12.18 19.28
C ARG A 22 19.47 -12.46 18.55
N ALA A 23 19.15 -11.62 17.58
CA ALA A 23 18.07 -11.77 16.61
C ALA A 23 18.67 -12.08 15.23
N ALA A 24 17.84 -12.05 14.18
CA ALA A 24 18.28 -12.27 12.81
C ALA A 24 19.31 -11.23 12.34
N PHE A 25 20.13 -11.58 11.34
CA PHE A 25 21.05 -10.69 10.64
C PHE A 25 22.04 -9.92 11.53
N GLY A 26 22.48 -10.50 12.65
CA GLY A 26 23.46 -9.87 13.55
C GLY A 26 22.90 -8.73 14.41
N MET A 27 21.59 -8.49 14.36
CA MET A 27 20.89 -7.55 15.24
C MET A 27 20.46 -8.23 16.55
N GLN A 28 20.03 -7.44 17.51
CA GLN A 28 19.30 -7.87 18.71
C GLN A 28 17.88 -7.31 18.65
N TYR A 29 16.90 -7.89 19.36
CA TYR A 29 15.53 -7.37 19.36
C TYR A 29 14.96 -7.24 20.77
N ARG A 30 14.53 -6.03 21.16
CA ARG A 30 13.95 -5.76 22.49
C ARG A 30 13.02 -4.56 22.49
N ARG A 31 11.99 -4.61 23.35
CA ARG A 31 11.04 -3.50 23.59
C ARG A 31 10.46 -2.91 22.30
N GLY A 32 10.27 -3.73 21.26
CA GLY A 32 9.76 -3.30 19.96
C GLY A 32 10.81 -2.79 18.96
N PHE A 33 12.10 -2.84 19.30
CA PHE A 33 13.18 -2.32 18.47
C PHE A 33 14.18 -3.40 18.06
N TRP A 34 14.58 -3.36 16.80
CA TRP A 34 15.80 -3.99 16.30
C TRP A 34 17.00 -3.14 16.71
N ILE A 35 18.09 -3.76 17.15
CA ILE A 35 19.25 -3.10 17.74
C ILE A 35 20.50 -3.61 17.02
N ASN A 36 21.33 -2.70 16.51
CA ASN A 36 22.67 -3.03 16.06
C ASN A 36 23.68 -2.54 17.10
N PRO A 37 24.16 -3.42 18.00
CA PRO A 37 25.04 -3.02 19.10
C PRO A 37 26.42 -2.57 18.61
N GLN A 38 26.90 -3.06 17.45
CA GLN A 38 28.19 -2.66 16.89
C GLN A 38 28.17 -1.19 16.46
N GLN A 39 27.03 -0.72 15.96
CA GLN A 39 26.84 0.65 15.52
C GLN A 39 26.21 1.55 16.59
N GLY A 40 25.74 0.97 17.72
CA GLY A 40 25.06 1.73 18.78
C GLY A 40 23.72 2.32 18.35
N ILE A 41 23.09 1.73 17.32
CA ILE A 41 21.80 2.20 16.78
C ILE A 41 20.66 1.25 17.17
N PHE A 42 19.47 1.80 17.27
CA PHE A 42 18.24 1.04 17.37
C PHE A 42 17.21 1.55 16.36
N GLN A 43 16.34 0.65 15.92
CA GLN A 43 15.40 0.93 14.84
C GLN A 43 14.09 0.18 14.97
N ALA A 44 13.02 0.80 14.51
CA ALA A 44 11.75 0.15 14.23
C ALA A 44 11.62 0.06 12.71
N GLN A 45 11.26 -1.11 12.21
CA GLN A 45 11.02 -1.34 10.79
C GLN A 45 9.60 -1.87 10.61
N GLY A 46 8.90 -1.36 9.61
CA GLY A 46 7.64 -1.85 9.13
C GLY A 46 7.75 -2.20 7.66
N ARG A 47 6.86 -3.10 7.21
CA ARG A 47 6.74 -3.55 5.82
C ARG A 47 6.60 -2.35 4.87
N HIS A 48 7.17 -2.46 3.68
CA HIS A 48 7.18 -1.44 2.62
C HIS A 48 7.99 -0.16 2.94
N GLY A 49 9.01 -0.25 3.79
CA GLY A 49 9.97 0.85 4.01
C GLY A 49 9.63 1.88 5.02
N GLN A 50 8.79 1.47 5.96
CA GLN A 50 8.54 2.26 7.13
C GLN A 50 9.71 2.04 8.08
N MET A 51 10.44 3.08 8.43
CA MET A 51 11.54 2.93 9.38
C MET A 51 11.77 4.17 10.22
N ILE A 52 12.16 3.91 11.47
CA ILE A 52 12.75 4.88 12.37
C ILE A 52 14.10 4.32 12.78
N ILE A 53 15.18 5.06 12.55
CA ILE A 53 16.53 4.69 12.98
C ILE A 53 17.03 5.80 13.89
N VAL A 54 17.56 5.42 15.06
CA VAL A 54 18.12 6.37 16.03
C VAL A 54 19.58 6.01 16.29
N SER A 55 20.47 6.98 16.08
CA SER A 55 21.85 6.95 16.57
C SER A 55 22.02 8.00 17.68
N PRO A 56 22.01 7.59 18.96
CA PRO A 56 22.21 8.53 20.06
C PRO A 56 23.61 9.14 20.07
N LYS A 57 24.62 8.37 19.69
CA LYS A 57 26.02 8.83 19.65
C LYS A 57 26.18 9.98 18.66
N ASP A 58 25.59 9.83 17.48
CA ASP A 58 25.71 10.81 16.39
C ASP A 58 24.60 11.87 16.44
N ARG A 59 23.66 11.74 17.40
CA ARG A 59 22.50 12.62 17.59
C ARG A 59 21.60 12.71 16.35
N VAL A 60 21.47 11.61 15.63
CA VAL A 60 20.66 11.50 14.40
C VAL A 60 19.42 10.65 14.66
N VAL A 61 18.29 11.13 14.14
CA VAL A 61 17.06 10.35 13.96
C VAL A 61 16.70 10.41 12.48
N MET A 62 16.60 9.24 11.85
CA MET A 62 16.08 9.10 10.50
C MET A 62 14.68 8.50 10.57
N VAL A 63 13.75 9.12 9.86
CA VAL A 63 12.38 8.64 9.71
C VAL A 63 12.08 8.54 8.23
N ALA A 64 11.64 7.38 7.80
CA ALA A 64 11.09 7.16 6.47
C ALA A 64 9.71 6.52 6.59
N THR A 65 8.75 7.07 5.86
CA THR A 65 7.45 6.45 5.64
C THR A 65 7.44 5.94 4.21
N GLY A 66 7.29 4.63 4.03
CA GLY A 66 7.42 4.01 2.72
C GLY A 66 6.14 3.33 2.24
N LYS A 67 6.10 3.14 0.91
CA LYS A 67 5.25 2.19 0.19
C LYS A 67 6.07 1.45 -0.87
N PHE A 68 7.36 1.21 -0.61
CA PHE A 68 8.21 0.57 -1.61
C PHE A 68 7.90 -0.92 -1.71
N ASN A 69 8.08 -1.47 -2.91
CA ASN A 69 7.80 -2.87 -3.21
C ASN A 69 8.90 -3.81 -2.68
N GLU A 70 10.13 -3.31 -2.54
CA GLU A 70 11.29 -4.08 -2.06
C GLU A 70 11.91 -3.42 -0.81
N GLN A 71 11.88 -4.14 0.31
CA GLN A 71 12.44 -3.68 1.59
C GLN A 71 13.96 -3.43 1.53
N THR A 72 14.66 -3.97 0.53
CA THR A 72 16.12 -3.90 0.42
C THR A 72 16.60 -2.62 -0.28
N THR A 73 15.83 -2.09 -1.24
CA THR A 73 16.19 -0.87 -1.98
C THR A 73 16.29 0.35 -1.05
N GLU A 74 15.40 0.43 -0.07
CA GLU A 74 15.39 1.47 0.96
C GLU A 74 16.70 1.53 1.74
N TRP A 75 17.23 0.36 2.12
CA TRP A 75 18.50 0.26 2.84
C TRP A 75 19.66 0.76 1.98
N TYR A 76 19.68 0.43 0.68
CA TYR A 76 20.76 0.89 -0.21
C TYR A 76 20.71 2.40 -0.48
N GLU A 77 19.54 3.02 -0.52
CA GLU A 77 19.42 4.46 -0.80
C GLU A 77 19.48 5.34 0.44
N LEU A 78 18.84 4.92 1.55
CA LEU A 78 18.74 5.72 2.76
C LEU A 78 19.97 5.59 3.66
N TYR A 79 20.59 4.41 3.71
CA TYR A 79 21.74 4.19 4.59
C TYR A 79 22.95 5.08 4.26
N PRO A 80 23.32 5.32 2.99
CA PRO A 80 24.36 6.30 2.66
C PRO A 80 24.02 7.72 3.13
N LEU A 81 22.74 8.12 3.12
CA LEU A 81 22.31 9.41 3.64
C LEU A 81 22.46 9.46 5.16
N LEU A 82 22.08 8.38 5.85
CA LEU A 82 22.28 8.23 7.29
C LEU A 82 23.77 8.36 7.64
N THR A 83 24.64 7.61 6.96
CA THR A 83 26.09 7.67 7.19
C THR A 83 26.65 9.07 6.91
N ARG A 84 26.20 9.75 5.86
CA ARG A 84 26.62 11.13 5.57
C ARG A 84 26.17 12.12 6.64
N SER A 85 24.96 11.94 7.20
CA SER A 85 24.42 12.80 8.26
C SER A 85 25.16 12.66 9.59
N MET A 86 25.89 11.55 9.79
CA MET A 86 26.72 11.32 10.96
C MET A 86 28.08 12.04 10.87
N ASN A 87 28.42 12.69 9.74
CA ASN A 87 29.62 13.52 9.64
C ASN A 87 29.42 14.86 10.35
N GLU A 88 30.43 15.33 11.07
CA GLU A 88 30.37 16.56 11.86
C GLU A 88 30.44 17.85 11.03
N THR A 89 30.85 17.77 9.76
CA THR A 89 30.93 18.95 8.88
C THR A 89 29.60 19.16 8.15
N PRO A 90 28.94 20.33 8.31
CA PRO A 90 27.74 20.66 7.55
C PRO A 90 27.99 20.53 6.04
N LEU A 91 27.04 19.96 5.31
CA LEU A 91 27.07 19.99 3.85
C LEU A 91 26.95 21.44 3.38
N ALA A 92 27.71 21.79 2.33
CA ALA A 92 27.55 23.08 1.68
C ALA A 92 26.14 23.22 1.08
N ASP A 93 25.62 24.44 1.07
CA ASP A 93 24.33 24.74 0.48
C ASP A 93 24.25 24.25 -0.97
N ASN A 94 23.14 23.57 -1.29
CA ASN A 94 22.87 23.07 -2.64
C ASN A 94 21.54 23.62 -3.14
N PRO A 95 21.50 24.88 -3.62
CA PRO A 95 20.27 25.53 -4.07
C PRO A 95 19.61 24.79 -5.25
N THR A 96 20.41 24.15 -6.12
CA THR A 96 19.90 23.34 -7.23
C THR A 96 19.14 22.12 -6.72
N ALA A 97 19.67 21.39 -5.73
CA ALA A 97 18.96 20.25 -5.12
C ALA A 97 17.71 20.71 -4.36
N GLN A 98 17.79 21.82 -3.63
CA GLN A 98 16.64 22.39 -2.92
C GLN A 98 15.52 22.79 -3.90
N HIS A 99 15.85 23.40 -5.02
CA HIS A 99 14.87 23.75 -6.06
C HIS A 99 14.22 22.50 -6.66
N LYS A 100 15.01 21.45 -6.97
CA LYS A 100 14.48 20.17 -7.45
C LYS A 100 13.51 19.55 -6.43
N LEU A 101 13.89 19.51 -5.16
CA LEU A 101 13.04 19.01 -4.08
C LEU A 101 11.72 19.80 -4.00
N ASN A 102 11.78 21.13 -4.00
CA ASN A 102 10.60 21.98 -3.91
C ASN A 102 9.64 21.75 -5.10
N THR A 103 10.18 21.57 -6.31
CA THR A 103 9.40 21.25 -7.51
C THR A 103 8.67 19.90 -7.36
N VAL A 104 9.37 18.87 -6.88
CA VAL A 104 8.77 17.55 -6.64
C VAL A 104 7.70 17.60 -5.55
N LEU A 105 7.96 18.31 -4.44
CA LEU A 105 6.97 18.48 -3.37
C LEU A 105 5.71 19.21 -3.89
N ALA A 106 5.90 20.25 -4.71
CA ALA A 106 4.78 20.98 -5.30
C ALA A 106 3.97 20.12 -6.28
N SER A 107 4.60 19.20 -7.02
CA SER A 107 3.87 18.28 -7.92
C SER A 107 3.09 17.22 -7.14
N ILE A 108 3.67 16.64 -6.08
CA ILE A 108 3.00 15.66 -5.23
C ILE A 108 1.77 16.30 -4.55
N ALA A 109 1.91 17.52 -4.03
CA ALA A 109 0.81 18.24 -3.39
C ALA A 109 -0.34 18.61 -4.33
N ARG A 110 -0.12 18.53 -5.66
CA ARG A 110 -1.08 18.96 -6.70
C ARG A 110 -1.52 17.83 -7.61
N ALA A 111 -1.16 16.59 -7.34
CA ALA A 111 -1.58 15.45 -8.16
C ALA A 111 -3.11 15.42 -8.24
N LYS A 112 -3.65 15.87 -9.38
CA LYS A 112 -5.09 15.85 -9.60
C LYS A 112 -5.49 14.43 -9.98
N PRO A 113 -6.62 13.94 -9.47
CA PRO A 113 -7.24 12.74 -10.00
C PRO A 113 -7.37 12.88 -11.52
N GLU A 114 -6.92 11.89 -12.29
CA GLU A 114 -7.23 11.83 -13.72
C GLU A 114 -8.63 11.24 -13.85
N PRO A 115 -9.64 12.02 -14.28
CA PRO A 115 -11.00 11.53 -14.36
C PRO A 115 -11.11 10.47 -15.45
N ASN A 116 -11.78 9.36 -15.15
CA ASN A 116 -12.13 8.33 -16.11
C ASN A 116 -13.66 8.23 -16.22
N SER A 117 -14.16 8.15 -17.44
CA SER A 117 -15.59 8.14 -17.70
C SER A 117 -16.13 6.72 -17.59
N ILE A 118 -17.10 6.48 -16.70
CA ILE A 118 -17.81 5.20 -16.61
C ILE A 118 -18.47 4.80 -17.94
N GLN A 119 -18.79 5.77 -18.80
CA GLN A 119 -19.43 5.56 -20.09
C GLN A 119 -18.55 4.76 -21.07
N ILE A 120 -17.23 4.73 -20.89
CA ILE A 120 -16.29 4.02 -21.80
C ILE A 120 -16.63 2.53 -21.88
N GLY A 121 -16.92 1.88 -20.75
CA GLY A 121 -17.26 0.45 -20.70
C GLY A 121 -18.74 0.15 -20.47
N GLN A 122 -19.64 1.09 -20.83
CA GLN A 122 -21.07 0.97 -20.54
C GLN A 122 -21.73 -0.33 -21.02
N GLN A 123 -21.20 -0.94 -22.08
CA GLN A 123 -21.67 -2.21 -22.64
C GLN A 123 -21.47 -3.41 -21.69
N TRP A 124 -20.65 -3.25 -20.66
CA TRP A 124 -20.34 -4.28 -19.67
C TRP A 124 -21.08 -4.10 -18.35
N HIS A 125 -21.78 -2.97 -18.18
CA HIS A 125 -22.51 -2.67 -16.94
C HIS A 125 -23.69 -3.63 -16.75
N GLY A 126 -23.91 -4.07 -15.51
CA GLY A 126 -24.98 -5.01 -15.12
C GLY A 126 -24.77 -6.45 -15.59
N LYS A 127 -23.66 -6.75 -16.27
CA LYS A 127 -23.31 -8.12 -16.63
C LYS A 127 -22.61 -8.80 -15.45
N LYS A 128 -23.16 -9.94 -15.04
CA LYS A 128 -22.55 -10.81 -14.04
C LYS A 128 -21.64 -11.81 -14.73
N TRP A 129 -20.36 -11.79 -14.39
CA TRP A 129 -19.35 -12.69 -14.94
C TRP A 129 -19.07 -13.79 -13.93
N GLN A 130 -19.23 -15.05 -14.35
CA GLN A 130 -18.83 -16.22 -13.59
C GLN A 130 -17.37 -16.50 -13.87
N LEU A 131 -16.54 -16.53 -12.82
CA LEU A 131 -15.12 -16.80 -12.91
C LEU A 131 -14.85 -18.29 -12.72
N ASP A 132 -13.86 -18.80 -13.44
CA ASP A 132 -13.35 -20.16 -13.28
C ASP A 132 -12.65 -20.30 -11.92
N ASP A 133 -12.44 -21.53 -11.45
CA ASP A 133 -11.66 -21.77 -10.22
C ASP A 133 -10.29 -21.09 -10.31
N ASN A 134 -9.99 -20.25 -9.32
CA ASN A 134 -8.79 -19.41 -9.31
C ASN A 134 -8.15 -19.32 -7.92
N PRO A 135 -6.85 -18.98 -7.84
CA PRO A 135 -6.10 -18.96 -6.58
C PRO A 135 -6.63 -17.98 -5.52
N VAL A 136 -7.40 -16.96 -5.92
CA VAL A 136 -7.95 -15.97 -5.00
C VAL A 136 -9.40 -16.24 -4.60
N GLY A 137 -10.01 -17.28 -5.18
CA GLY A 137 -11.34 -17.75 -4.85
C GLY A 137 -12.47 -16.82 -5.25
N MET A 138 -12.26 -15.86 -6.17
CA MET A 138 -13.37 -15.05 -6.72
C MET A 138 -14.27 -15.94 -7.56
N SER A 139 -15.57 -15.98 -7.30
CA SER A 139 -16.49 -16.79 -8.09
C SER A 139 -17.27 -15.94 -9.09
N SER A 140 -17.60 -14.69 -8.77
CA SER A 140 -18.26 -13.82 -9.75
C SER A 140 -17.93 -12.35 -9.55
N ILE A 141 -18.08 -11.57 -10.62
CA ILE A 141 -17.96 -10.12 -10.60
C ILE A 141 -19.07 -9.46 -11.42
N GLU A 142 -19.63 -8.38 -10.89
CA GLU A 142 -20.64 -7.56 -11.56
C GLU A 142 -20.38 -6.07 -11.27
N LEU A 143 -20.49 -5.24 -12.30
CA LEU A 143 -20.28 -3.79 -12.20
C LEU A 143 -21.56 -3.04 -12.54
N THR A 144 -22.03 -2.19 -11.63
CA THR A 144 -23.23 -1.36 -11.85
C THR A 144 -22.94 0.10 -11.46
N PRO A 145 -23.50 1.10 -12.16
CA PRO A 145 -23.40 2.50 -11.72
C PRO A 145 -23.95 2.70 -10.30
N ASP A 146 -23.28 3.50 -9.46
CA ASP A 146 -23.83 3.91 -8.16
C ASP A 146 -24.89 5.00 -8.39
N SER A 147 -26.12 4.77 -7.93
CA SER A 147 -27.22 5.73 -8.07
C SER A 147 -27.08 6.96 -7.18
N GLY A 148 -26.27 6.89 -6.12
CA GLY A 148 -25.98 7.98 -5.20
C GLY A 148 -24.68 8.73 -5.51
N ASP A 149 -23.86 8.26 -6.45
CA ASP A 149 -22.57 8.86 -6.79
C ASP A 149 -22.25 8.67 -8.28
N ALA A 150 -22.46 9.73 -9.07
CA ALA A 150 -22.26 9.72 -10.52
C ALA A 150 -20.81 9.46 -10.96
N GLY A 151 -19.84 9.61 -10.05
CA GLY A 151 -18.43 9.32 -10.27
C GLY A 151 -18.03 7.92 -9.83
N ALA A 152 -18.97 7.06 -9.41
CA ALA A 152 -18.66 5.75 -8.85
C ALA A 152 -19.48 4.60 -9.46
N MET A 153 -18.98 3.39 -9.25
CA MET A 153 -19.64 2.13 -9.55
C MET A 153 -19.68 1.24 -8.31
N ASN A 154 -20.71 0.42 -8.20
CA ASN A 154 -20.75 -0.73 -7.30
C ASN A 154 -20.18 -1.94 -8.02
N CYS A 155 -19.13 -2.52 -7.46
CA CYS A 155 -18.51 -3.77 -7.89
C CYS A 155 -18.91 -4.88 -6.91
N ARG A 156 -19.83 -5.75 -7.32
CA ARG A 156 -20.23 -6.90 -6.53
C ARG A 156 -19.31 -8.07 -6.85
N VAL A 157 -18.72 -8.65 -5.82
CA VAL A 157 -17.83 -9.81 -5.91
C VAL A 157 -18.38 -10.92 -5.03
N GLU A 158 -18.59 -12.08 -5.62
CA GLU A 158 -18.86 -13.31 -4.86
C GLU A 158 -17.56 -14.11 -4.71
N TRP A 159 -17.46 -14.82 -3.59
CA TRP A 159 -16.30 -15.64 -3.25
C TRP A 159 -16.73 -17.10 -3.13
N SER A 160 -15.90 -18.00 -3.66
CA SER A 160 -16.06 -19.43 -3.44
C SER A 160 -15.71 -19.78 -1.98
N ASN A 161 -16.43 -20.76 -1.42
CA ASN A 161 -16.21 -21.25 -0.05
C ASN A 161 -14.90 -22.05 0.13
N GLN A 162 -14.04 -22.14 -0.90
CA GLN A 162 -12.81 -22.93 -0.88
C GLN A 162 -11.57 -22.14 -0.44
N ALA A 163 -11.64 -20.81 -0.38
CA ALA A 163 -10.54 -20.00 0.12
C ALA A 163 -10.45 -20.09 1.66
N ALA A 164 -9.60 -20.99 2.18
CA ALA A 164 -9.44 -21.26 3.61
C ALA A 164 -9.07 -20.04 4.49
N TRP A 165 -8.62 -18.94 3.87
CA TRP A 165 -8.21 -17.72 4.55
C TRP A 165 -9.33 -16.67 4.69
N ARG A 166 -10.53 -16.90 4.11
CA ARG A 166 -11.68 -16.01 4.28
C ARG A 166 -12.78 -16.65 5.14
N PRO A 167 -13.28 -15.94 6.17
CA PRO A 167 -14.53 -16.29 6.82
C PRO A 167 -15.66 -16.36 5.77
N GLN A 168 -16.56 -17.33 5.93
CA GLN A 168 -17.79 -17.47 5.13
C GLN A 168 -18.47 -16.10 4.98
N SER A 169 -18.42 -15.53 3.78
CA SER A 169 -18.97 -14.21 3.52
C SER A 169 -19.99 -14.30 2.39
N ALA A 170 -21.19 -13.79 2.66
CA ALA A 170 -22.06 -13.29 1.62
C ALA A 170 -21.27 -12.27 0.77
N GLY A 171 -21.54 -12.20 -0.54
CA GLY A 171 -20.75 -11.40 -1.48
C GLY A 171 -20.37 -10.00 -0.99
N SER A 172 -19.19 -9.53 -1.40
CA SER A 172 -18.72 -8.18 -1.10
C SER A 172 -19.28 -7.20 -2.12
N GLU A 173 -19.83 -6.08 -1.67
CA GLU A 173 -20.17 -4.95 -2.54
C GLU A 173 -19.14 -3.85 -2.32
N TRP A 174 -18.38 -3.54 -3.37
CA TRP A 174 -17.31 -2.55 -3.32
C TRP A 174 -17.72 -1.27 -4.04
N LYS A 175 -17.63 -0.13 -3.36
CA LYS A 175 -17.73 1.18 -4.00
C LYS A 175 -16.40 1.55 -4.66
N VAL A 176 -16.44 1.84 -5.95
CA VAL A 176 -15.26 2.10 -6.78
C VAL A 176 -15.40 3.46 -7.45
N GLY A 177 -14.45 4.38 -7.22
CA GLY A 177 -14.46 5.68 -7.88
C GLY A 177 -13.83 5.64 -9.27
N PHE A 178 -14.51 6.20 -10.26
CA PHE A 178 -14.04 6.34 -11.65
C PHE A 178 -13.67 7.80 -11.99
N ASP A 179 -14.07 8.77 -11.19
CA ASP A 179 -13.64 10.18 -11.29
C ASP A 179 -12.16 10.44 -10.91
N GLY A 180 -11.36 9.38 -10.82
CA GLY A 180 -9.96 9.38 -10.43
C GLY A 180 -9.72 9.36 -8.92
N ALA A 181 -10.76 9.59 -8.10
CA ALA A 181 -10.66 9.58 -6.65
C ALA A 181 -11.02 8.21 -6.07
N TYR A 182 -10.34 7.82 -4.99
CA TYR A 182 -10.69 6.60 -4.25
C TYR A 182 -12.03 6.76 -3.54
N ARG A 183 -12.83 5.70 -3.54
CA ARG A 183 -13.94 5.55 -2.60
C ARG A 183 -13.49 4.72 -1.41
N LEU A 184 -13.75 5.26 -0.23
CA LEU A 184 -13.34 4.70 1.05
C LEU A 184 -14.54 4.00 1.67
N GLN A 185 -14.35 2.78 2.11
CA GLN A 185 -15.38 2.00 2.78
C GLN A 185 -14.76 1.12 3.86
N SER A 186 -15.52 0.86 4.92
CA SER A 186 -15.10 -0.13 5.92
C SER A 186 -15.17 -1.53 5.32
N ASP A 187 -14.14 -2.33 5.53
CA ASP A 187 -14.10 -3.74 5.15
C ASP A 187 -14.27 -4.63 6.38
N PRO A 188 -15.46 -5.18 6.61
CA PRO A 188 -15.72 -6.06 7.75
C PRO A 188 -14.84 -7.32 7.76
N GLN A 189 -14.31 -7.74 6.60
CA GLN A 189 -13.46 -8.92 6.50
C GLN A 189 -12.03 -8.67 7.02
N GLN A 190 -11.62 -7.40 7.12
CA GLN A 190 -10.33 -6.99 7.66
C GLN A 190 -10.53 -6.16 8.93
N ASN A 191 -11.33 -6.65 9.87
CA ASN A 191 -11.58 -5.99 11.17
C ASN A 191 -12.03 -4.52 11.05
N GLY A 192 -12.73 -4.17 9.97
CA GLY A 192 -13.21 -2.81 9.72
C GLY A 192 -12.15 -1.85 9.17
N GLU A 193 -10.99 -2.34 8.71
CA GLU A 193 -10.02 -1.52 7.99
C GLU A 193 -10.68 -0.77 6.82
N ILE A 194 -10.12 0.38 6.47
CA ILE A 194 -10.65 1.19 5.36
C ILE A 194 -10.08 0.64 4.06
N LEU A 195 -10.94 0.06 3.23
CA LEU A 195 -10.63 -0.31 1.87
C LEU A 195 -10.86 0.91 0.96
N ALA A 196 -9.85 1.24 0.17
CA ALA A 196 -9.90 2.30 -0.83
C ALA A 196 -9.86 1.70 -2.23
N LEU A 197 -10.90 1.93 -3.05
CA LEU A 197 -10.92 1.49 -4.45
C LEU A 197 -11.11 2.64 -5.44
N ARG A 198 -10.44 2.52 -6.57
CA ARG A 198 -10.72 3.29 -7.78
C ARG A 198 -10.60 2.42 -9.01
N GLY A 199 -11.31 2.79 -10.07
CA GLY A 199 -11.32 2.11 -11.35
C GLY A 199 -11.05 3.08 -12.48
N ARG A 200 -10.59 2.55 -13.61
CA ARG A 200 -10.53 3.26 -14.88
C ARG A 200 -10.67 2.28 -16.03
N TRP A 201 -11.45 2.66 -17.02
CA TRP A 201 -11.44 2.01 -18.33
C TRP A 201 -10.19 2.47 -19.09
N LEU A 202 -9.34 1.52 -19.49
CA LEU A 202 -8.18 1.77 -20.36
C LEU A 202 -8.63 1.94 -21.82
N ASP A 203 -9.67 1.19 -22.18
CA ASP A 203 -10.41 1.25 -23.44
C ASP A 203 -11.84 0.70 -23.21
N ALA A 204 -12.63 0.52 -24.27
CA ALA A 204 -14.03 0.05 -24.18
C ALA A 204 -14.21 -1.39 -23.66
N ASN A 205 -13.13 -2.17 -23.59
CA ASN A 205 -13.11 -3.59 -23.25
C ASN A 205 -12.16 -3.92 -22.09
N THR A 206 -11.32 -3.00 -21.66
CA THR A 206 -10.33 -3.24 -20.61
C THR A 206 -10.56 -2.33 -19.41
N LEU A 207 -10.90 -2.94 -18.27
CA LEU A 207 -11.07 -2.27 -16.99
C LEU A 207 -9.86 -2.53 -16.09
N GLN A 208 -9.31 -1.47 -15.50
CA GLN A 208 -8.35 -1.57 -14.42
C GLN A 208 -9.00 -1.13 -13.11
N LEU A 209 -8.94 -1.98 -12.07
CA LEU A 209 -9.29 -1.63 -10.70
C LEU A 209 -8.03 -1.61 -9.83
N GLN A 210 -8.00 -0.68 -8.89
CA GLN A 210 -6.95 -0.55 -7.92
C GLN A 210 -7.55 -0.51 -6.53
N ALA A 211 -7.09 -1.42 -5.68
CA ALA A 211 -7.52 -1.54 -4.28
C ALA A 211 -6.31 -1.37 -3.36
N GLN A 212 -6.50 -0.71 -2.23
CA GLN A 212 -5.48 -0.61 -1.18
C GLN A 212 -6.14 -0.40 0.19
N TYR A 213 -5.45 -0.83 1.24
CA TYR A 213 -5.74 -0.35 2.60
C TYR A 213 -4.81 0.83 2.89
N PRO A 214 -5.31 2.07 3.06
CA PRO A 214 -4.44 3.23 3.29
C PRO A 214 -3.59 3.14 4.56
N SER A 215 -4.07 2.42 5.58
CA SER A 215 -3.32 2.08 6.80
C SER A 215 -2.20 1.08 6.54
N GLY A 216 -2.38 0.22 5.54
CA GLY A 216 -1.39 -0.73 5.07
C GLY A 216 -0.52 -0.16 3.95
N GLY A 217 0.50 -0.94 3.59
CA GLY A 217 1.28 -0.68 2.37
C GLY A 217 0.90 -1.57 1.19
N MET A 218 -0.10 -2.46 1.36
CA MET A 218 -0.47 -3.42 0.33
C MET A 218 -1.45 -2.81 -0.66
N LYS A 219 -1.20 -3.08 -1.93
CA LYS A 219 -1.95 -2.56 -3.07
C LYS A 219 -2.16 -3.69 -4.06
N TRP A 220 -3.38 -3.80 -4.57
CA TRP A 220 -3.76 -4.75 -5.61
C TRP A 220 -4.19 -4.01 -6.87
N GLU A 221 -3.83 -4.57 -8.00
CA GLU A 221 -4.27 -4.12 -9.32
C GLU A 221 -4.94 -5.28 -10.05
N TYR A 222 -6.19 -5.07 -10.43
CA TYR A 222 -6.98 -6.00 -11.22
C TYR A 222 -7.09 -5.42 -12.63
N GLU A 223 -6.72 -6.17 -13.64
CA GLU A 223 -7.01 -5.86 -15.04
C GLU A 223 -7.99 -6.90 -15.57
N MET A 224 -9.13 -6.43 -16.07
CA MET A 224 -10.19 -7.27 -16.63
C MET A 224 -10.39 -6.90 -18.09
N ARG A 225 -10.23 -7.87 -18.98
CA ARG A 225 -10.43 -7.72 -20.41
C ARG A 225 -11.65 -8.53 -20.85
N PHE A 226 -12.65 -7.82 -21.36
CA PHE A 226 -13.93 -8.40 -21.77
C PHE A 226 -13.98 -8.61 -23.28
N GLU A 227 -14.35 -9.81 -23.72
CA GLU A 227 -14.46 -10.16 -25.15
C GLU A 227 -15.68 -11.06 -25.38
N GLY A 228 -16.76 -10.48 -25.93
CA GLY A 228 -18.01 -11.22 -26.15
C GLY A 228 -18.59 -11.75 -24.85
N GLU A 229 -18.55 -13.07 -24.67
CA GLU A 229 -19.00 -13.78 -23.47
C GLU A 229 -17.86 -14.26 -22.58
N SER A 230 -16.61 -13.84 -22.82
CA SER A 230 -15.47 -14.16 -21.95
C SER A 230 -14.91 -12.92 -21.24
N VAL A 231 -14.29 -13.16 -20.08
CA VAL A 231 -13.46 -12.19 -19.37
C VAL A 231 -12.12 -12.83 -19.00
N ALA A 232 -11.02 -12.15 -19.28
CA ALA A 232 -9.71 -12.49 -18.77
C ALA A 232 -9.37 -11.54 -17.62
N VAL A 233 -8.86 -12.06 -16.51
CA VAL A 233 -8.51 -11.31 -15.31
C VAL A 233 -7.03 -11.52 -14.99
N SER A 234 -6.29 -10.44 -14.83
CA SER A 234 -4.97 -10.42 -14.20
C SER A 234 -5.09 -9.72 -12.86
N LEU A 235 -4.52 -10.32 -11.82
CA LEU A 235 -4.43 -9.73 -10.49
C LEU A 235 -2.96 -9.74 -10.06
N THR A 236 -2.47 -8.54 -9.78
CA THR A 236 -1.12 -8.34 -9.22
C THR A 236 -1.20 -7.62 -7.88
N ASP A 237 -0.21 -7.85 -7.03
CA ASP A 237 0.06 -6.98 -5.88
C ASP A 237 1.41 -6.28 -6.01
N ASN A 238 1.70 -5.39 -5.05
CA ASN A 238 2.95 -4.65 -5.02
C ASN A 238 4.10 -5.43 -4.35
N GLU A 239 4.01 -6.75 -4.26
CA GLU A 239 5.05 -7.63 -3.72
C GLU A 239 5.38 -8.78 -4.66
N VAL A 240 4.54 -9.81 -4.72
CA VAL A 240 4.85 -11.09 -5.37
C VAL A 240 3.63 -11.75 -6.03
N LEU A 241 2.40 -11.32 -5.71
CA LEU A 241 1.22 -11.90 -6.33
C LEU A 241 1.17 -11.47 -7.79
N ASP A 242 1.12 -12.47 -8.67
CA ASP A 242 0.83 -12.32 -10.09
C ASP A 242 0.07 -13.56 -10.53
N VAL A 243 -1.24 -13.42 -10.74
CA VAL A 243 -2.11 -14.52 -11.13
C VAL A 243 -3.02 -14.08 -12.26
N GLN A 244 -3.31 -15.05 -13.14
CA GLN A 244 -4.23 -14.87 -14.25
C GLN A 244 -5.28 -15.97 -14.23
N PHE A 245 -6.51 -15.60 -14.52
CA PHE A 245 -7.64 -16.53 -14.61
C PHE A 245 -8.69 -15.95 -15.56
N ALA A 246 -9.64 -16.80 -15.96
CA ALA A 246 -10.68 -16.43 -16.89
C ALA A 246 -12.06 -16.59 -16.27
N GLY A 247 -13.06 -16.14 -17.00
CA GLY A 247 -14.45 -16.36 -16.71
C GLY A 247 -15.30 -16.16 -17.95
N HIS A 248 -16.59 -16.32 -17.76
CA HIS A 248 -17.60 -16.23 -18.81
C HIS A 248 -18.83 -15.47 -18.31
N LEU A 249 -19.61 -14.94 -19.24
CA LEU A 249 -20.85 -14.27 -18.92
C LEU A 249 -21.83 -15.29 -18.33
N ASN A 250 -22.38 -15.00 -17.15
CA ASN A 250 -23.39 -15.84 -16.52
C ASN A 250 -24.72 -15.62 -17.25
N GLN A 251 -25.14 -16.60 -18.04
CA GLN A 251 -26.41 -16.60 -18.79
C GLN A 251 -27.63 -16.75 -17.88
#